data_AF-A0A5C4USJ0-F1
#
_entry.id   AF-A0A5C4USJ0-F1
#
_cell.length_a   1.000
_cell.length_b   1.000
_cell.length_c   1.000
_cell.angle_alpha   90.00
_cell.angle_beta   90.00
_cell.angle_gamma   90.00
#
_symmetry.space_group_name_H-M   'P 1'
#
loop_
_entity.id
_entity.type
_entity.pdbx_description
1 polymer ?
#
loop_
_entity_poly.entity_id
_entity_poly.type
_entity_poly.pdbx_seq_one_letter_code
_entity_poly.pdbx_strand_id
1 'polypeptide(L)' 'MATVAVIGETVRVVGYRLAGAVVLPADTSDAARAAWARLGDDVAVVILTPQAAEALSEKAGERLTVVMTP' A
#
# COMPACT_ATOMS: atom_id res chain seq x y z
N MET A 1 -9.22 16.05 -3.31
CA MET A 1 -8.80 15.18 -4.43
C MET A 1 -8.49 13.82 -3.84
N ALA A 2 -8.89 12.74 -4.50
CA ALA A 2 -8.63 11.38 -4.01
C ALA A 2 -7.25 10.91 -4.47
N THR A 3 -6.47 10.32 -3.55
CA THR A 3 -5.09 9.90 -3.79
C THR A 3 -4.99 8.37 -3.88
N VAL A 4 -4.05 7.86 -4.69
CA VAL A 4 -3.68 6.44 -4.74
C VAL A 4 -2.40 6.22 -3.94
N ALA A 5 -2.44 5.28 -3.00
CA ALA A 5 -1.26 4.85 -2.23
C ALA A 5 -0.76 3.48 -2.70
N VAL A 6 0.54 3.24 -2.57
CA VAL A 6 1.16 1.94 -2.87
C VAL A 6 2.00 1.51 -1.67
N ILE A 7 1.72 0.32 -1.10
CA ILE A 7 2.46 -0.26 0.03
C ILE A 7 3.07 -1.60 -0.40
N GLY A 8 4.34 -1.78 -0.10
CA GLY A 8 5.04 -3.05 -0.29
C GLY A 8 6.54 -2.91 -0.48
N GLU A 9 7.19 -3.98 -0.92
CA GLU A 9 8.64 -4.09 -0.99
C GLU A 9 9.23 -2.99 -1.86
N THR A 10 10.28 -2.34 -1.37
CA THR A 10 10.89 -1.13 -1.94
C THR A 10 11.17 -1.31 -3.44
N VAL A 11 11.72 -2.47 -3.81
CA VAL A 11 12.09 -2.80 -5.20
C VAL A 11 10.88 -2.90 -6.14
N ARG A 12 9.70 -3.26 -5.64
CA ARG A 12 8.47 -3.40 -6.45
C ARG A 12 7.70 -2.09 -6.55
N VAL A 13 7.77 -1.23 -5.51
CA VAL A 13 6.86 -0.07 -5.40
C VAL A 13 7.49 1.28 -5.77
N VAL A 14 8.83 1.41 -5.74
CA VAL A 14 9.50 2.72 -5.89
C VAL A 14 9.18 3.46 -7.19
N GLY A 15 8.96 2.72 -8.29
CA GLY A 15 8.66 3.28 -9.61
C GLY A 15 7.29 3.97 -9.68
N TYR A 16 6.34 3.62 -8.82
CA TYR A 16 4.99 4.19 -8.84
C TYR A 16 4.95 5.67 -8.43
N ARG A 17 6.02 6.19 -7.81
CA ARG A 17 6.15 7.65 -7.57
C ARG A 17 6.10 8.44 -8.88
N LEU A 18 6.63 7.87 -9.98
CA LEU A 18 6.60 8.51 -11.30
C LEU A 18 5.18 8.65 -11.85
N ALA A 19 4.25 7.79 -11.42
CA ALA A 19 2.84 7.84 -11.77
C ALA A 19 2.01 8.75 -10.83
N GLY A 20 2.66 9.47 -9.90
CA GLY A 20 2.00 10.35 -8.94
C GLY A 20 1.38 9.64 -7.73
N ALA A 21 1.66 8.36 -7.53
CA ALA A 21 1.16 7.63 -6.37
C ALA A 21 1.97 7.95 -5.09
N VAL A 22 1.30 7.92 -3.94
CA VAL A 22 1.94 7.99 -2.63
C VAL A 22 2.56 6.63 -2.33
N VAL A 23 3.87 6.52 -2.48
CA VAL A 23 4.58 5.26 -2.26
C VAL A 23 5.08 5.18 -0.82
N LEU A 24 4.73 4.08 -0.16
CA LEU A 24 5.10 3.73 1.21
C LEU A 24 5.88 2.41 1.18
N PRO A 25 7.22 2.47 1.05
CA PRO A 25 8.05 1.27 1.04
C PRO A 25 7.94 0.52 2.37
N ALA A 26 7.74 -0.79 2.28
CA ALA A 26 7.57 -1.69 3.39
C ALA A 26 8.12 -3.08 3.03
N ASP A 27 9.37 -3.34 3.39
CA ASP A 27 10.05 -4.62 3.12
C ASP A 27 9.71 -5.71 4.17
N THR A 28 8.88 -5.38 5.17
CA THR A 28 8.46 -6.30 6.24
C THR A 28 6.97 -6.15 6.54
N SER A 29 6.37 -7.19 7.10
CA SER A 29 4.95 -7.17 7.51
C SER A 29 4.65 -6.06 8.53
N ASP A 30 5.56 -5.79 9.46
CA ASP A 30 5.38 -4.72 10.46
C ASP A 30 5.49 -3.33 9.83
N ALA A 31 6.42 -3.15 8.89
CA ALA A 31 6.49 -1.91 8.11
C ALA A 31 5.21 -1.69 7.29
N ALA A 32 4.61 -2.75 6.73
CA ALA A 32 3.36 -2.65 5.98
C ALA A 32 2.19 -2.24 6.89
N ARG A 33 2.10 -2.81 8.09
CA ARG A 33 1.09 -2.43 9.10
C ARG A 33 1.27 -0.98 9.58
N ALA A 34 2.51 -0.55 9.80
CA ALA A 34 2.82 0.82 10.19
C ALA A 34 2.51 1.82 9.06
N ALA A 35 2.81 1.47 7.81
CA ALA A 35 2.47 2.27 6.63
C ALA A 35 0.95 2.41 6.48
N TRP A 36 0.21 1.31 6.62
CA TRP A 36 -1.25 1.31 6.57
C TRP A 36 -1.88 2.23 7.63
N ALA A 37 -1.41 2.16 8.88
CA ALA A 37 -1.92 2.98 9.97
C ALA A 37 -1.66 4.49 9.80
N ARG A 38 -0.74 4.88 8.90
CA ARG A 38 -0.39 6.27 8.61
C ARG A 38 -1.11 6.83 7.39
N LEU A 39 -1.95 6.04 6.72
CA LEU A 39 -2.70 6.50 5.55
C LEU A 39 -3.70 7.59 5.97
N GLY A 40 -3.65 8.72 5.27
CA GLY A 40 -4.65 9.79 5.42
C GLY A 40 -6.02 9.38 4.90
N ASP A 41 -7.04 10.14 5.29
CA ASP A 41 -8.42 9.94 4.84
C ASP A 41 -8.64 10.35 3.38
N ASP A 42 -7.68 11.02 2.76
CA ASP A 42 -7.67 11.41 1.35
C ASP A 42 -7.29 10.25 0.40
N VAL A 43 -6.81 9.13 0.94
CA VAL A 43 -6.43 7.94 0.17
C VAL A 43 -7.66 7.10 -0.16
N ALA A 44 -8.07 7.11 -1.43
CA ALA A 44 -9.24 6.37 -1.88
C ALA A 44 -8.93 4.91 -2.27
N VAL A 45 -7.72 4.63 -2.77
CA VAL A 45 -7.31 3.28 -3.19
C VAL A 45 -5.89 2.99 -2.71
N VAL A 46 -5.68 1.78 -2.19
CA VAL A 46 -4.35 1.28 -1.80
C VAL A 46 -3.99 0.08 -2.66
N ILE A 47 -2.87 0.20 -3.39
CA ILE A 47 -2.27 -0.90 -4.12
C ILE A 47 -1.27 -1.59 -3.19
N LEU A 48 -1.41 -2.90 -3.02
CA LEU A 48 -0.59 -3.72 -2.15
C LEU A 48 0.23 -4.71 -2.98
N THR A 49 1.48 -4.94 -2.60
CA THR A 49 2.19 -6.13 -3.05
C THR A 49 1.62 -7.38 -2.35
N PRO A 50 1.85 -8.60 -2.87
CA PRO A 50 1.33 -9.82 -2.24
C PRO A 50 1.73 -9.95 -0.77
N GLN A 51 3.00 -9.70 -0.44
CA GLN A 51 3.49 -9.77 0.94
C GLN A 51 2.81 -8.73 1.86
N ALA A 52 2.60 -7.50 1.36
CA ALA A 52 1.88 -6.48 2.12
C ALA A 52 0.40 -6.83 2.31
N ALA A 53 -0.24 -7.42 1.30
CA ALA A 53 -1.62 -7.88 1.38
C ALA A 53 -1.80 -8.99 2.42
N GLU A 54 -0.89 -9.96 2.47
CA GLU A 54 -0.90 -11.01 3.51
C GLU A 54 -0.80 -10.41 4.92
N ALA A 55 0.10 -9.43 5.10
CA ALA A 55 0.29 -8.75 6.38
C ALA A 55 -0.92 -7.91 6.84
N LEU A 56 -1.78 -7.50 5.91
CA LEU A 56 -2.93 -6.61 6.09
C LEU A 56 -4.28 -7.29 5.89
N SER A 57 -4.32 -8.61 5.70
CA SER A 57 -5.51 -9.40 5.32
C SER A 57 -6.77 -9.11 6.16
N GLU A 58 -6.64 -8.81 7.45
CA GLU A 58 -7.77 -8.43 8.32
C GLU A 58 -8.18 -6.96 8.23
N LYS A 59 -7.28 -6.07 7.79
CA LYS A 59 -7.47 -4.60 7.75
C LYS A 59 -7.96 -4.07 6.40
N ALA A 60 -7.87 -4.89 5.35
CA ALA A 60 -8.25 -4.49 3.99
C ALA A 60 -9.76 -4.20 3.83
N GLY A 61 -10.62 -4.65 4.74
CA GLY A 61 -12.07 -4.42 4.67
C GLY A 61 -12.52 -2.96 4.84
N GLU A 62 -11.65 -2.10 5.36
CA GLU A 62 -11.99 -0.68 5.67
C GLU A 62 -11.74 0.28 4.50
N ARG A 63 -10.98 -0.13 3.47
CA ARG A 63 -10.57 0.72 2.34
C ARG A 63 -10.56 -0.09 1.04
N LEU A 64 -10.69 0.56 -0.11
CA LEU A 64 -10.56 -0.13 -1.38
C LEU A 64 -9.09 -0.54 -1.60
N THR A 65 -8.83 -1.84 -1.62
CA THR A 65 -7.49 -2.40 -1.86
C THR A 65 -7.42 -3.16 -3.17
N VAL A 66 -6.29 -3.03 -3.87
CA VAL A 66 -5.94 -3.86 -5.03
C VAL A 66 -4.62 -4.57 -4.72
N VAL A 67 -4.56 -5.88 -4.94
CA VAL A 67 -3.31 -6.64 -4.78
C VAL A 67 -2.66 -6.81 -6.14
N MET A 68 -1.38 -6.44 -6.25
CA MET A 68 -0.59 -6.68 -7.45
C MET A 68 -0.54 -8.17 -7.75
N THR A 69 -0.51 -8.52 -9.03
CA THR A 69 -0.16 -9.88 -9.44
C THR A 69 1.24 -10.25 -8.90
N PRO A 70 1.47 -11.53 -8.55
CA PRO A 70 2.77 -12.01 -8.07
C PRO A 70 3.92 -11.62 -8.99
#